data_AF-A0A815NEL3-F1
#
_entry.id   AF-A0A815NEL3-F1
#
_cell.length_a   1.000
_cell.length_b   1.000
_cell.length_c   1.000
_cell.angle_alpha   90.00
_cell.angle_beta   90.00
_cell.angle_gamma   90.00
#
_symmetry.space_group_name_H-M   'P 1'
#
loop_
_entity.id
_entity.type
_entity.pdbx_description
1 polymer ?
#
loop_
_entity_poly.entity_id
_entity_poly.type
_entity_poly.pdbx_seq_one_letter_code
_entity_poly.pdbx_strand_id
1 'polypeptide(L)'
;MNLHFSSSYTSENLSTELGITNQIALASGQPKIERVYFIGDNPDVAIIGANMYNHLLPQEINLRTSISCYNLLTDSKYLSATSCESILVCTGVYEPNKQKLDCKNPWKLPTTIKLDVFEAVKYIILKESWPWIVNC
;
A
#
# COMPACT_ATOMS: atom_id res chain seq x y z
N MET A 1 16.38 -0.58 2.10
CA MET A 1 14.92 -0.40 2.30
C MET A 1 14.24 -1.23 1.24
N ASN A 2 13.41 -2.20 1.61
CA ASN A 2 12.77 -3.12 0.67
C ASN A 2 11.39 -2.60 0.26
N LEU A 3 11.14 -2.41 -1.04
CA LEU A 3 9.79 -2.24 -1.55
C LEU A 3 9.17 -3.59 -1.86
N HIS A 4 7.92 -3.76 -1.46
CA HIS A 4 7.09 -4.89 -1.84
C HIS A 4 5.93 -4.38 -2.71
N PHE A 5 5.69 -5.07 -3.83
CA PHE A 5 4.57 -4.81 -4.73
C PHE A 5 3.64 -6.02 -4.67
N SER A 6 2.40 -5.83 -4.20
CA SER A 6 1.37 -6.87 -4.18
C SER A 6 0.30 -6.58 -5.23
N SER A 7 -0.14 -7.64 -5.93
CA SER A 7 -1.09 -7.58 -7.04
C SER A 7 -2.46 -8.17 -6.70
N SER A 8 -2.74 -8.53 -5.43
CA SER A 8 -3.87 -9.39 -5.10
C SER A 8 -4.76 -8.86 -3.97
N TYR A 9 -6.03 -8.68 -4.35
CA TYR A 9 -7.16 -8.03 -3.72
C TYR A 9 -7.54 -8.55 -2.30
N THR A 10 -8.03 -7.61 -1.46
CA THR A 10 -8.42 -7.67 -0.02
C THR A 10 -7.31 -7.37 1.01
N SER A 11 -7.66 -6.63 2.07
CA SER A 11 -6.75 -6.21 3.14
C SER A 11 -6.15 -7.38 3.93
N GLU A 12 -6.86 -8.51 3.99
CA GLU A 12 -6.42 -9.75 4.63
C GLU A 12 -5.24 -10.40 3.88
N ASN A 13 -5.33 -10.47 2.54
CA ASN A 13 -4.26 -11.04 1.71
C ASN A 13 -2.97 -10.20 1.80
N LEU A 14 -3.12 -8.88 1.80
CA LEU A 14 -1.98 -7.97 1.91
C LEU A 14 -1.28 -8.05 3.27
N SER A 15 -2.05 -8.12 4.36
CA SER A 15 -1.48 -8.18 5.71
C SER A 15 -0.63 -9.45 5.90
N THR A 16 -1.10 -10.57 5.33
CA THR A 16 -0.38 -11.84 5.30
C THR A 16 0.93 -11.73 4.51
N GLU A 17 0.85 -11.18 3.29
CA GLU A 17 2.00 -11.06 2.38
C GLU A 17 3.07 -10.11 2.94
N LEU A 18 2.67 -8.97 3.50
CA LEU A 18 3.57 -8.04 4.17
C LEU A 18 4.19 -8.63 5.44
N GLY A 19 3.42 -9.41 6.20
CA GLY A 19 3.93 -10.14 7.37
C GLY A 19 5.05 -11.10 7.00
N ILE A 20 4.86 -11.93 5.96
CA ILE A 20 5.87 -12.87 5.46
C ILE A 20 7.10 -12.11 4.93
N THR A 21 6.88 -11.04 4.16
CA THR A 21 7.97 -10.25 3.59
C THR A 21 8.82 -9.60 4.67
N ASN A 22 8.18 -9.04 5.71
CA ASN A 22 8.88 -8.46 6.84
C ASN A 22 9.65 -9.51 7.65
N GLN A 23 9.11 -10.73 7.81
CA GLN A 23 9.85 -11.84 8.41
C GLN A 23 11.13 -12.17 7.65
N ILE A 24 11.04 -12.32 6.33
CA ILE A 24 12.19 -12.62 5.47
C ILE A 24 13.21 -11.46 5.49
N ALA A 25 12.74 -10.22 5.41
CA ALA A 25 13.59 -9.04 5.45
C ALA A 25 14.37 -8.96 6.77
N LEU A 26 13.69 -9.10 7.90
CA LEU A 26 14.32 -9.09 9.22
C LEU A 26 15.30 -10.25 9.40
N ALA A 27 14.94 -11.45 8.96
CA ALA A 27 15.84 -12.61 8.98
C ALA A 27 17.08 -12.42 8.09
N SER A 28 16.97 -11.60 7.03
CA SER A 28 18.05 -11.29 6.09
C SER A 28 18.85 -10.03 6.48
N GLY A 29 18.64 -9.47 7.68
CA GLY A 29 19.29 -8.24 8.13
C GLY A 29 18.89 -6.98 7.35
N GLN A 30 17.79 -7.05 6.59
CA GLN A 30 17.26 -5.92 5.84
C GLN A 30 16.45 -4.99 6.76
N PRO A 31 16.45 -3.67 6.47
CA PRO A 31 15.68 -2.72 7.25
C PRO A 31 14.18 -3.01 7.12
N LYS A 32 13.48 -2.72 8.22
CA LYS A 32 12.02 -2.76 8.37
C LYS A 32 11.32 -2.02 7.22
N ILE A 33 10.22 -2.58 6.69
CA ILE A 33 9.41 -1.91 5.66
C ILE A 33 8.57 -0.82 6.31
N GLU A 34 8.97 0.45 6.16
CA GLU A 34 8.25 1.56 6.80
C GLU A 34 7.09 2.11 5.97
N ARG A 35 7.16 2.03 4.64
CA ARG A 35 6.15 2.59 3.74
C ARG A 35 5.71 1.58 2.70
N VAL A 36 4.41 1.50 2.48
CA VAL A 36 3.78 0.65 1.46
C VAL A 36 3.11 1.54 0.42
N TYR A 37 3.28 1.20 -0.85
CA TYR A 37 2.62 1.87 -1.97
C TYR A 37 1.74 0.87 -2.70
N PHE A 38 0.45 1.15 -2.75
CA PHE A 38 -0.51 0.42 -3.56
C PHE A 38 -0.64 1.08 -4.92
N ILE A 39 -0.42 0.32 -5.98
CA ILE A 39 -0.64 0.76 -7.36
C ILE A 39 -1.76 -0.09 -7.93
N GLY A 40 -2.86 0.53 -8.35
CA GLY A 40 -3.99 -0.21 -8.91
C GLY A 40 -4.89 0.67 -9.75
N ASP A 41 -5.74 0.06 -10.57
CA ASP A 41 -6.58 0.71 -11.57
C ASP A 41 -8.05 0.84 -11.15
N ASN A 42 -8.47 0.18 -10.06
CA ASN A 42 -9.85 0.17 -9.61
C ASN A 42 -10.02 0.96 -8.29
N PRO A 43 -10.72 2.11 -8.29
CA PRO A 43 -10.92 2.93 -7.10
C PRO A 43 -11.76 2.21 -6.04
N ASP A 44 -12.68 1.34 -6.43
CA ASP A 44 -13.58 0.63 -5.52
C ASP A 44 -12.92 -0.56 -4.82
N VAL A 45 -11.72 -0.94 -5.24
CA VAL A 45 -11.01 -2.09 -4.69
C VAL A 45 -9.60 -1.73 -4.25
N ALA A 46 -8.75 -1.28 -5.17
CA ALA A 46 -7.35 -0.99 -4.87
C ALA A 46 -7.22 0.23 -3.95
N ILE A 47 -7.94 1.32 -4.26
CA ILE A 47 -7.84 2.57 -3.50
C ILE A 47 -8.53 2.47 -2.15
N ILE A 48 -9.73 1.89 -2.11
CA ILE A 48 -10.41 1.60 -0.84
C ILE A 48 -9.55 0.71 0.06
N GLY A 49 -9.02 -0.40 -0.47
CA GLY A 49 -8.20 -1.34 0.29
C GLY A 49 -6.94 -0.69 0.87
N ALA A 50 -6.23 0.09 0.06
CA ALA A 50 -5.04 0.81 0.48
C ALA A 50 -5.33 1.88 1.56
N ASN A 51 -6.41 2.64 1.39
CA ASN A 51 -6.82 3.67 2.33
C ASN A 51 -7.28 3.05 3.66
N MET A 52 -8.03 1.95 3.60
CA MET A 52 -8.41 1.15 4.79
C MET A 52 -7.17 0.64 5.51
N TYR A 53 -6.22 0.05 4.79
CA TYR A 53 -4.97 -0.44 5.38
C TYR A 53 -4.21 0.69 6.07
N ASN A 54 -4.02 1.84 5.40
CA ASN A 54 -3.39 3.01 6.00
C ASN A 54 -4.10 3.50 7.27
N HIS A 55 -5.44 3.43 7.31
CA HIS A 55 -6.22 3.82 8.49
C HIS A 55 -6.09 2.83 9.65
N LEU A 56 -5.77 1.56 9.37
CA LEU A 56 -5.53 0.53 10.38
C LEU A 56 -4.10 0.60 10.96
N LEU A 57 -3.11 1.11 10.22
CA LEU A 57 -1.72 1.22 10.69
C LEU A 57 -1.57 1.98 12.03
N PRO A 58 -2.23 3.12 12.27
CA PRO A 58 -2.19 3.80 13.57
C PRO A 58 -2.95 3.06 14.68
N GLN A 59 -3.95 2.25 14.31
CA GLN A 59 -4.79 1.53 15.26
C GLN A 59 -4.11 0.27 15.79
N GLU A 60 -3.26 -0.38 14.98
CA GLU A 60 -2.35 -1.44 15.41
C GLU A 60 -1.43 -1.01 16.58
N ILE A 61 -1.10 0.29 16.67
CA ILE A 61 -0.30 0.83 17.79
C ILE A 61 -1.09 0.81 19.11
N ASN A 62 -2.43 0.88 19.07
CA ASN A 62 -3.32 0.93 20.24
C ASN A 62 -4.12 -0.36 20.52
N LEU A 63 -4.43 -1.17 19.50
CA LEU A 63 -5.32 -2.34 19.58
C LEU A 63 -4.55 -3.66 19.79
N ARG A 64 -3.73 -3.72 20.84
CA ARG A 64 -3.18 -5.02 21.32
C ARG A 64 -4.24 -5.98 21.88
N THR A 65 -5.51 -5.60 21.86
CA THR A 65 -6.59 -6.39 22.45
C THR A 65 -7.89 -6.23 21.66
N SER A 66 -8.34 -7.35 21.08
CA SER A 66 -9.74 -7.73 20.82
C SER A 66 -10.53 -7.00 19.72
N ILE A 67 -10.43 -7.48 18.46
CA ILE A 67 -11.58 -7.66 17.55
C ILE A 67 -11.40 -8.93 16.70
N SER A 68 -12.42 -9.79 16.74
CA SER A 68 -12.58 -11.13 16.15
C SER A 68 -12.55 -11.23 14.60
N CYS A 69 -12.11 -10.19 13.88
CA CYS A 69 -12.07 -10.20 12.40
C CYS A 69 -10.66 -10.38 11.83
N TYR A 70 -9.60 -10.33 12.66
CA TYR A 70 -8.22 -10.28 12.20
C TYR A 70 -7.31 -11.25 12.98
N ASN A 71 -7.54 -12.56 12.82
CA ASN A 71 -6.57 -13.56 13.31
C ASN A 71 -5.24 -13.54 12.50
N LEU A 72 -5.17 -12.81 11.38
CA LEU A 72 -3.98 -12.65 10.53
C LEU A 72 -2.97 -11.61 11.03
N LEU A 73 -3.37 -10.71 11.93
CA LEU A 73 -2.48 -9.69 12.53
C LEU A 73 -1.86 -10.18 13.85
N THR A 74 -2.11 -11.44 14.23
CA THR A 74 -1.60 -12.07 15.46
C THR A 74 -0.08 -12.10 15.53
N ASP A 75 0.59 -11.85 14.40
CA ASP A 75 2.03 -11.69 14.28
C ASP A 75 2.42 -10.21 14.06
N SER A 76 1.77 -9.29 14.78
CA SER A 76 2.01 -7.82 14.80
C SER A 76 3.47 -7.38 14.92
N LYS A 77 4.37 -8.28 15.38
CA LYS A 77 5.83 -8.06 15.36
C LYS A 77 6.38 -7.81 13.94
N TYR A 78 5.69 -8.32 12.92
CA TYR A 78 6.09 -8.25 11.53
C TYR A 78 5.28 -7.24 10.72
N LEU A 79 4.29 -6.57 11.31
CA LEU A 79 3.66 -5.41 10.71
C LEU A 79 4.46 -4.17 11.05
N SER A 80 5.14 -3.72 10.01
CA SER A 80 6.33 -2.91 10.17
C SER A 80 6.17 -1.53 9.52
N ALA A 81 5.19 -1.44 8.62
CA ALA A 81 4.78 -0.23 7.94
C ALA A 81 4.18 0.78 8.92
N THR A 82 4.55 2.03 8.74
CA THR A 82 4.03 3.19 9.47
C THR A 82 3.14 4.04 8.59
N SER A 83 3.20 3.86 7.26
CA SER A 83 2.29 4.51 6.32
C SER A 83 2.01 3.66 5.09
N CYS A 84 0.86 3.89 4.48
CA CYS A 84 0.47 3.31 3.21
C CYS A 84 -0.15 4.38 2.30
N GLU A 85 0.29 4.43 1.05
CA GLU A 85 -0.22 5.36 0.03
C GLU A 85 -0.87 4.62 -1.13
N SER A 86 -1.91 5.22 -1.69
CA SER A 86 -2.70 4.67 -2.78
C SER A 86 -2.45 5.46 -4.08
N ILE A 87 -2.04 4.76 -5.13
CA ILE A 87 -1.75 5.31 -6.45
C ILE A 87 -2.72 4.69 -7.45
N LEU A 88 -3.61 5.53 -8.00
CA LEU A 88 -4.54 5.10 -9.04
C LEU A 88 -3.86 5.22 -10.41
N VAL A 89 -3.88 4.16 -11.20
CA VAL A 89 -3.39 4.17 -12.60
C VAL A 89 -4.53 4.16 -13.59
N CYS A 90 -4.31 4.74 -14.77
CA CYS A 90 -5.35 4.95 -15.79
C CYS A 90 -5.31 3.91 -16.93
N THR A 91 -4.67 2.76 -16.71
CA THR A 91 -4.49 1.71 -17.73
C THR A 91 -5.52 0.57 -17.65
N GLY A 92 -6.55 0.70 -16.82
CA GLY A 92 -7.51 -0.37 -16.55
C GLY A 92 -8.93 0.14 -16.28
N VAL A 93 -9.56 -0.33 -15.19
CA VAL A 93 -10.97 -0.06 -14.85
C VAL A 93 -11.28 1.44 -14.74
N TYR A 94 -10.38 2.22 -14.14
CA TYR A 94 -10.53 3.65 -14.03
C TYR A 94 -10.17 4.35 -15.34
N GLU A 95 -11.13 5.12 -15.85
CA GLU A 95 -10.96 5.94 -17.04
C GLU A 95 -11.19 7.44 -16.71
N PRO A 96 -10.13 8.27 -16.70
CA PRO A 96 -10.23 9.66 -16.23
C PRO A 96 -11.15 10.55 -17.09
N ASN A 97 -11.32 10.20 -18.36
CA ASN A 97 -12.18 10.94 -19.29
C ASN A 97 -13.67 10.58 -19.16
N LYS A 98 -14.00 9.43 -18.56
CA LYS A 98 -15.37 8.93 -18.43
C LYS A 98 -15.88 8.96 -17.01
N GLN A 99 -14.98 8.87 -16.03
CA GLN A 99 -15.32 8.71 -14.62
C GLN A 99 -14.74 9.86 -13.82
N LYS A 100 -15.57 10.49 -12.99
CA LYS A 100 -15.11 11.40 -11.95
C LYS A 100 -14.93 10.61 -10.66
N LEU A 101 -13.82 10.85 -9.96
CA LEU A 101 -13.64 10.31 -8.63
C LEU A 101 -14.72 10.87 -7.69
N ASP A 102 -15.26 10.00 -6.85
CA ASP A 102 -16.26 10.37 -5.86
C ASP A 102 -15.59 11.14 -4.71
N CYS A 103 -15.53 12.47 -4.85
CA CYS A 103 -14.96 13.34 -3.82
C CYS A 103 -15.74 13.37 -2.51
N LYS A 104 -16.95 12.79 -2.47
CA LYS A 104 -17.72 12.67 -1.23
C LYS A 104 -17.32 11.44 -0.42
N ASN A 105 -16.67 10.46 -1.06
CA ASN A 105 -16.18 9.27 -0.39
C ASN A 105 -14.65 9.32 -0.23
N PRO A 106 -14.13 9.68 0.96
CA PRO A 106 -12.69 9.80 1.17
C PRO A 106 -11.95 8.47 0.98
N TRP A 107 -12.62 7.32 1.15
CA TRP A 107 -12.01 6.01 0.94
C TRP A 107 -11.69 5.72 -0.53
N LYS A 108 -12.34 6.38 -1.48
CA LYS A 108 -12.10 6.23 -2.92
C LYS A 108 -11.10 7.25 -3.48
N LEU A 109 -10.62 8.16 -2.65
CA LEU A 109 -9.66 9.17 -3.08
C LEU A 109 -8.24 8.60 -3.03
N PRO A 110 -7.55 8.49 -4.19
CA PRO A 110 -6.17 8.05 -4.19
C PRO A 110 -5.27 9.17 -3.66
N THR A 111 -4.12 8.79 -3.10
CA THR A 111 -3.05 9.75 -2.75
C THR A 111 -2.54 10.47 -3.99
N THR A 112 -2.38 9.76 -5.10
CA THR A 112 -2.05 10.36 -6.40
C THR A 112 -2.58 9.53 -7.57
N ILE A 113 -2.68 10.14 -8.73
CA ILE A 113 -3.11 9.50 -9.98
C ILE A 113 -1.94 9.55 -10.95
N LYS A 114 -1.68 8.44 -11.64
CA LYS A 114 -0.63 8.31 -12.64
C LYS A 114 -1.17 7.68 -13.91
N LEU A 115 -0.52 7.94 -15.03
CA LEU A 115 -0.98 7.42 -16.32
C LEU A 115 -0.95 5.90 -16.31
N ASP A 116 0.15 5.32 -15.85
CA ASP A 116 0.42 3.90 -15.81
C ASP A 116 1.31 3.52 -14.61
N VAL A 117 1.63 2.24 -14.51
CA VAL A 117 2.49 1.69 -13.45
C VAL A 117 3.93 2.23 -13.55
N PHE A 118 4.43 2.50 -14.75
CA PHE A 118 5.79 3.02 -14.93
C PHE A 118 5.93 4.43 -14.33
N GLU A 119 4.99 5.32 -14.63
CA GLU A 119 4.94 6.66 -14.05
C GLU A 119 4.67 6.64 -12.54
N ALA A 120 3.92 5.64 -12.04
CA ALA A 120 3.74 5.42 -10.62
C ALA A 120 5.04 5.03 -9.91
N VAL A 121 5.78 4.07 -10.45
CA VAL A 121 7.06 3.62 -9.89
C VAL A 121 8.10 4.73 -9.95
N LYS A 122 8.20 5.44 -11.08
CA LYS A 122 9.08 6.61 -11.23
C LYS A 122 8.77 7.68 -10.18
N TYR A 123 7.49 7.97 -9.96
CA TYR A 123 7.07 8.89 -8.91
C TYR A 123 7.51 8.44 -7.51
N ILE A 124 7.35 7.16 -7.17
CA ILE A 124 7.76 6.61 -5.86
C ILE A 124 9.28 6.75 -5.67
N ILE A 125 10.06 6.35 -6.67
CA ILE A 125 11.54 6.41 -6.64
C ILE A 125 12.02 7.85 -6.41
N LEU A 126 11.44 8.80 -7.15
CA LEU A 126 11.77 10.22 -6.99
C LEU A 126 11.36 10.74 -5.61
N LYS A 127 10.17 10.37 -5.13
CA LYS A 127 9.64 10.79 -3.83
C LYS A 127 10.48 10.28 -2.66
N GLU A 128 10.90 9.02 -2.70
CA GLU A 128 11.74 8.42 -1.65
C GLU A 128 13.23 8.79 -1.79
N SER A 129 13.59 9.64 -2.75
CA SER A 129 14.96 10.12 -2.98
C SER A 129 15.97 8.98 -3.15
N TRP A 130 15.62 7.98 -3.96
CA TRP A 130 16.46 6.80 -4.19
C TRP A 130 17.71 7.16 -4.99
N PRO A 131 18.91 7.15 -4.37
CA PRO A 131 20.11 7.76 -4.95
C PRO A 131 20.64 7.06 -6.22
N TRP A 132 20.34 5.78 -6.40
CA TRP A 132 20.97 4.91 -7.41
C TRP A 132 20.19 4.77 -8.73
N ILE A 133 19.05 5.42 -8.90
CA ILE A 133 18.24 5.34 -10.15
C ILE A 133 18.32 6.61 -11.00
N VAL A 134 18.91 7.70 -10.49
CA VAL A 134 18.98 8.99 -11.21
C VAL A 134 20.03 9.00 -12.35
N ASN A 135 20.76 7.89 -12.57
CA ASN A 135 21.85 7.80 -13.55
C ASN A 135 21.73 6.62 -14.55
N CYS A 136 20.53 6.05 -14.75
CA CYS A 136 20.31 5.00 -15.75
C CYS A 136 19.69 5.55 -17.03
#